data_AF-A0A942V7Z5-F1
#
_entry.id   AF-A0A942V7Z5-F1
#
_cell.length_a   1.000
_cell.length_b   1.000
_cell.length_c   1.000
_cell.angle_alpha   90.00
_cell.angle_beta   90.00
_cell.angle_gamma   90.00
#
_symmetry.space_group_name_H-M   'P 1'
#
loop_
_entity.id
_entity.type
_entity.pdbx_description
1 polymer ?
#
loop_
_entity_poly.entity_id
_entity_poly.type
_entity_poly.pdbx_seq_one_letter_code
_entity_poly.pdbx_strand_id
1 'polypeptide(L)'
;MKITAINNYNQYYRNKTEQRPLFLYQQINKPPSDTISFKRKKVITDLRQIPNITCACCGDETIPNPTIDKLFHDEMFYPANEAIDILKKAGYFKKKSMTKSEATAFQFCETYSKLYKGLYVKDIFEKDSIRELIRYYDAETRENIARIESMMTKVYKNSEHMVKVLEPYEHIMHKAQKEVFEFLKQESQKTPEKNFTEILNNPRVKEDNLKKLEEKQALIFSDMENIASEMSPQSYKTVLRHIRKAKIIFDKPNSKISNKRQLVITMFKDLEADIPENDIMLKILSKVYELPSSRNDANSFIIKYADNNPNEIADKLLRGAAATIEHVKPRNRKNDNGKNDISNYIVLCGNCNSERNQIPYSEFIKFHPDMPQNIQKYLDRVIKFINKGILIGYDKYPQQIRRAVEDESDKKINLIFNTLNIIEAEKNRNSKKRCSEDL
;
A
#
# COMPACT_ATOMS: atom_id res chain seq x y z
N MET A 1 30.14 -28.31 -46.10
CA MET A 1 29.17 -29.43 -46.09
C MET A 1 28.62 -29.54 -44.67
N LYS A 2 27.55 -28.84 -44.31
CA LYS A 2 26.12 -29.18 -44.55
C LYS A 2 25.73 -30.58 -44.07
N ILE A 3 24.92 -30.56 -43.00
CA ILE A 3 23.64 -31.28 -42.81
C ILE A 3 23.72 -32.80 -42.84
N THR A 4 23.59 -33.43 -41.66
CA THR A 4 22.69 -34.58 -41.41
C THR A 4 22.74 -35.00 -39.94
N ALA A 5 21.93 -34.36 -39.08
CA ALA A 5 21.57 -34.92 -37.76
C ALA A 5 20.28 -34.33 -37.15
N ILE A 6 19.44 -33.65 -37.94
CA ILE A 6 18.14 -33.10 -37.49
C ILE A 6 17.01 -33.62 -38.40
N ASN A 7 16.95 -34.94 -38.63
CA ASN A 7 15.85 -35.51 -39.43
C ASN A 7 15.16 -36.76 -38.86
N ASN A 8 15.58 -37.29 -37.71
CA ASN A 8 14.95 -38.52 -37.18
C ASN A 8 13.96 -38.29 -36.01
N TYR A 9 13.68 -37.04 -35.62
CA TYR A 9 12.66 -36.77 -34.59
C TYR A 9 11.32 -36.23 -35.13
N ASN A 10 11.24 -35.90 -36.42
CA ASN A 10 10.03 -35.33 -37.04
C ASN A 10 9.19 -36.31 -37.88
N GLN A 11 9.58 -37.60 -37.95
CA GLN A 11 8.88 -38.57 -38.79
C GLN A 11 7.89 -39.46 -38.01
N TYR A 12 7.90 -39.44 -36.67
CA TYR A 12 7.02 -40.27 -35.85
C TYR A 12 5.69 -39.59 -35.44
N TYR A 13 5.50 -38.31 -35.76
CA TYR A 13 4.28 -37.55 -35.43
C TYR A 13 3.48 -37.07 -36.64
N ARG A 14 3.69 -37.67 -37.82
CA ARG A 14 2.96 -37.28 -39.05
C ARG A 14 1.71 -38.08 -39.37
N ASN A 15 1.37 -39.14 -38.63
CA ASN A 15 0.16 -39.92 -38.89
C ASN A 15 -0.60 -40.20 -37.59
N LYS A 16 -1.33 -39.19 -37.08
CA LYS A 16 -2.68 -39.34 -36.50
C LYS A 16 -3.20 -37.98 -36.02
N THR A 17 -4.47 -37.76 -36.34
CA THR A 17 -5.36 -36.68 -35.88
C THR A 17 -5.10 -35.27 -36.44
N GLU A 18 -5.62 -35.09 -37.65
CA GLU A 18 -6.36 -33.89 -38.04
C GLU A 18 -7.34 -33.47 -36.94
N GLN A 19 -7.01 -32.39 -36.23
CA GLN A 19 -7.96 -31.43 -35.65
C GLN A 19 -7.14 -30.21 -35.20
N ARG A 20 -6.96 -29.27 -36.13
CA ARG A 20 -6.47 -27.92 -35.80
C ARG A 20 -7.51 -27.27 -34.88
N PRO A 21 -7.15 -26.67 -33.74
CA PRO A 21 -8.05 -25.73 -33.10
C PRO A 21 -8.07 -24.46 -33.97
N LEU A 22 -9.16 -24.29 -34.71
CA LEU A 22 -9.53 -23.10 -35.49
C LEU A 22 -9.61 -21.79 -34.65
N PHE A 23 -9.25 -21.83 -33.37
CA PHE A 23 -9.46 -20.74 -32.41
C PHE A 23 -8.41 -19.64 -32.45
N LEU A 24 -7.18 -19.91 -32.92
CA LEU A 24 -6.11 -18.89 -32.93
C LEU A 24 -6.10 -17.97 -34.16
N TYR A 25 -6.81 -18.30 -35.24
CA TYR A 25 -6.80 -17.51 -36.48
C TYR A 25 -7.96 -16.50 -36.59
N GLN A 26 -8.98 -16.60 -35.72
CA GLN A 26 -10.17 -15.72 -35.76
C GLN A 26 -10.04 -14.44 -34.92
N GLN A 27 -8.97 -14.25 -34.16
CA GLN A 27 -8.75 -13.02 -33.37
C GLN A 27 -7.89 -11.95 -34.08
N ILE A 28 -7.31 -12.26 -35.24
CA ILE A 28 -6.34 -11.36 -35.90
C ILE A 28 -6.97 -10.52 -37.02
N ASN A 29 -8.20 -10.82 -37.47
CA ASN A 29 -8.87 -10.05 -38.53
C ASN A 29 -10.34 -9.74 -38.18
N LYS A 30 -10.58 -8.86 -37.20
CA LYS A 30 -11.87 -8.14 -37.13
C LYS A 30 -11.78 -6.88 -38.00
N PRO A 31 -12.70 -6.64 -38.94
CA PRO A 31 -12.76 -5.37 -39.65
C PRO A 31 -13.02 -4.23 -38.66
N PRO A 32 -12.53 -3.01 -38.92
CA PRO A 32 -12.76 -1.88 -38.04
C PRO A 32 -14.27 -1.62 -38.02
N SER A 33 -14.92 -1.89 -36.88
CA SER A 33 -16.27 -1.42 -36.66
C SER A 33 -16.17 0.10 -36.55
N ASP A 34 -16.70 0.80 -37.55
CA ASP A 34 -17.03 2.22 -37.46
C ASP A 34 -17.90 2.44 -36.23
N THR A 35 -17.26 2.82 -35.14
CA THR A 35 -17.92 3.20 -33.91
C THR A 35 -17.66 4.68 -33.74
N ILE A 36 -18.70 5.45 -34.04
CA ILE A 36 -18.81 6.85 -33.64
C ILE A 36 -18.48 6.89 -32.13
N SER A 37 -17.34 7.51 -31.81
CA SER A 37 -16.83 7.66 -30.46
C SER A 37 -17.72 8.65 -29.70
N PHE A 38 -18.83 8.16 -29.16
CA PHE A 38 -19.46 8.83 -28.04
C PHE A 38 -18.46 8.72 -26.88
N LYS A 39 -17.87 9.85 -26.45
CA LYS A 39 -17.08 9.93 -25.22
C LYS A 39 -17.93 9.41 -24.05
N ARG A 40 -17.88 8.11 -23.78
CA ARG A 40 -18.57 7.50 -22.63
C ARG A 40 -18.03 8.20 -21.40
N LYS A 41 -18.92 8.79 -20.60
CA LYS A 41 -18.54 9.32 -19.28
C LYS A 41 -17.85 8.19 -18.53
N LYS A 42 -16.64 8.42 -18.03
CA LYS A 42 -15.89 7.45 -17.21
C LYS A 42 -16.73 7.15 -15.97
N VAL A 43 -17.33 5.96 -15.91
CA VAL A 43 -18.11 5.48 -14.78
C VAL A 43 -17.16 4.88 -13.74
N ILE A 44 -17.44 5.10 -12.46
CA ILE A 44 -16.71 4.51 -11.33
C ILE A 44 -17.66 3.68 -10.46
N THR A 45 -17.17 2.58 -9.92
CA THR A 45 -17.94 1.63 -9.08
C THR A 45 -17.39 1.49 -7.67
N ASP A 46 -16.24 2.13 -7.39
CA ASP A 46 -15.52 2.03 -6.12
C ASP A 46 -15.18 3.44 -5.62
N LEU A 47 -15.41 3.69 -4.33
CA LEU A 47 -15.13 4.98 -3.68
C LEU A 47 -13.66 5.40 -3.83
N ARG A 48 -12.73 4.44 -3.87
CA ARG A 48 -11.28 4.68 -4.01
C ARG A 48 -10.87 5.10 -5.43
N GLN A 49 -11.80 5.07 -6.38
CA GLN A 49 -11.60 5.56 -7.76
C GLN A 49 -12.02 7.02 -7.92
N ILE A 50 -12.67 7.62 -6.91
CA ILE A 50 -13.05 9.03 -6.96
C ILE A 50 -11.75 9.86 -6.97
N PRO A 51 -11.49 10.66 -8.02
CA PRO A 51 -10.30 11.50 -8.06
C PRO A 51 -10.33 12.51 -6.92
N ASN A 52 -9.17 12.83 -6.35
CA ASN A 52 -8.96 13.79 -5.26
C ASN A 52 -9.94 13.56 -4.09
N ILE A 53 -10.27 12.29 -3.81
CA ILE A 53 -11.02 11.93 -2.61
C ILE A 53 -10.12 12.15 -1.40
N THR A 54 -10.65 12.82 -0.38
CA THR A 54 -9.93 13.08 0.86
C THR A 54 -10.17 11.97 1.87
N CYS A 55 -9.22 11.75 2.75
CA CYS A 55 -9.35 10.89 3.91
C CYS A 55 -10.47 11.43 4.80
N ALA A 56 -11.46 10.59 5.13
CA ALA A 56 -12.56 11.02 5.99
C ALA A 56 -12.12 11.29 7.45
N CYS A 57 -10.92 10.87 7.84
CA CYS A 57 -10.33 11.15 9.16
C CYS A 57 -9.51 12.44 9.17
N CYS A 58 -8.36 12.46 8.49
CA CYS A 58 -7.43 13.60 8.53
C CYS A 58 -7.71 14.69 7.50
N GLY A 59 -8.59 14.46 6.52
CA GLY A 59 -8.91 15.44 5.48
C GLY A 59 -7.87 15.54 4.35
N ASP A 60 -6.73 14.88 4.46
CA ASP A 60 -5.68 14.87 3.44
C ASP A 60 -6.17 14.22 2.14
N GLU A 61 -5.65 14.69 1.01
CA GLU A 61 -5.87 14.05 -0.28
C GLU A 61 -5.27 12.64 -0.30
N THR A 62 -5.98 11.69 -0.89
CA THR A 62 -5.54 10.30 -1.00
C THR A 62 -5.19 9.92 -2.43
N ILE A 63 -4.27 8.96 -2.58
CA ILE A 63 -3.95 8.40 -3.89
C ILE A 63 -5.02 7.38 -4.28
N PRO A 64 -5.71 7.53 -5.42
CA PRO A 64 -6.64 6.53 -5.90
C PRO A 64 -5.95 5.18 -6.11
N ASN A 65 -6.63 4.09 -5.75
CA ASN A 65 -6.06 2.74 -5.88
C ASN A 65 -5.53 2.41 -7.28
N PRO A 66 -6.26 2.70 -8.39
CA PRO A 66 -5.74 2.44 -9.73
C PRO A 66 -4.42 3.17 -10.03
N THR A 67 -4.20 4.33 -9.41
CA THR A 67 -2.96 5.10 -9.57
C THR A 67 -1.82 4.46 -8.80
N ILE A 68 -2.06 4.06 -7.55
CA ILE A 68 -1.11 3.29 -6.72
C ILE A 68 -0.72 1.99 -7.44
N ASP A 69 -1.70 1.23 -7.91
CA ASP A 69 -1.46 -0.07 -8.54
C ASP A 69 -0.65 0.11 -9.83
N LYS A 70 -1.00 1.10 -10.65
CA LYS A 70 -0.22 1.43 -11.85
C LYS A 70 1.22 1.80 -11.50
N LEU A 71 1.45 2.61 -10.47
CA LEU A 71 2.79 3.02 -10.06
C LEU A 71 3.66 1.81 -9.66
N PHE A 72 3.12 0.95 -8.79
CA PHE A 72 3.84 -0.21 -8.27
C PHE A 72 3.91 -1.37 -9.25
N HIS A 73 3.08 -1.44 -10.28
CA HIS A 73 3.21 -2.45 -11.32
C HIS A 73 4.06 -1.95 -12.48
N ASP A 74 3.82 -0.73 -12.96
CA ASP A 74 4.31 -0.29 -14.27
C ASP A 74 5.62 0.49 -14.20
N GLU A 75 5.80 1.34 -13.18
CA GLU A 75 6.84 2.39 -13.21
C GLU A 75 8.08 2.05 -12.37
N MET A 76 7.93 1.17 -11.37
CA MET A 76 8.97 0.85 -10.39
C MET A 76 9.73 -0.45 -10.68
N PHE A 77 9.20 -1.32 -11.54
CA PHE A 77 9.84 -2.58 -11.91
C PHE A 77 10.42 -2.53 -13.32
N TYR A 78 11.43 -3.35 -13.59
CA TYR A 78 11.87 -3.61 -14.96
C TYR A 78 10.96 -4.66 -15.60
N PRO A 79 10.54 -4.48 -16.87
CA PRO A 79 10.03 -5.58 -17.67
C PRO A 79 10.99 -6.77 -17.67
N ALA A 80 10.46 -8.00 -17.75
CA ALA A 80 11.26 -9.22 -17.59
C ALA A 80 12.43 -9.30 -18.61
N ASN A 81 12.21 -8.85 -19.85
CA ASN A 81 13.25 -8.80 -20.87
C ASN A 81 14.40 -7.86 -20.50
N GLU A 82 14.12 -6.73 -19.84
CA GLU A 82 15.16 -5.81 -19.40
C GLU A 82 15.87 -6.36 -18.15
N ALA A 83 15.11 -6.91 -17.19
CA ALA A 83 15.66 -7.50 -15.98
C ALA A 83 16.67 -8.62 -16.31
N ILE A 84 16.33 -9.51 -17.23
CA ILE A 84 17.25 -10.60 -17.61
C ILE A 84 18.47 -10.10 -18.37
N ASP A 85 18.34 -9.06 -19.20
CA ASP A 85 19.47 -8.44 -19.89
C ASP A 85 20.43 -7.74 -18.91
N ILE A 86 19.90 -7.13 -17.85
CA ILE A 86 20.69 -6.54 -16.76
C ILE A 86 21.48 -7.63 -16.04
N LEU A 87 20.84 -8.73 -15.63
CA LEU A 87 21.53 -9.85 -14.97
C LEU A 87 22.62 -10.45 -15.89
N LYS A 88 22.35 -10.54 -17.19
CA LYS A 88 23.31 -11.02 -18.18
C LYS A 88 24.53 -10.09 -18.27
N LYS A 89 24.32 -8.78 -18.33
CA LYS A 89 25.39 -7.77 -18.36
C LYS A 89 26.21 -7.77 -17.07
N ALA A 90 25.56 -7.99 -15.92
CA ALA A 90 26.23 -8.14 -14.62
C ALA A 90 27.04 -9.45 -14.49
N GLY A 91 26.97 -10.35 -15.47
CA GLY A 91 27.83 -11.52 -15.56
C GLY A 91 27.34 -12.73 -14.74
N TYR A 92 26.06 -12.76 -14.32
CA TYR A 92 25.48 -13.87 -13.56
C TYR A 92 25.38 -15.19 -14.37
N PHE A 93 25.44 -15.14 -15.70
CA PHE A 93 25.16 -16.29 -16.58
C PHE A 93 26.29 -16.57 -17.59
N LYS A 94 27.53 -16.69 -17.12
CA LYS A 94 28.68 -17.01 -17.98
C LYS A 94 28.61 -18.48 -18.43
N LYS A 95 28.52 -18.73 -19.76
CA LYS A 95 28.39 -20.08 -20.34
C LYS A 95 29.43 -21.12 -19.86
N LYS A 96 30.66 -20.68 -19.56
CA LYS A 96 31.74 -21.60 -19.13
C LYS A 96 31.56 -22.14 -17.70
N SER A 97 30.68 -21.54 -16.90
CA SER A 97 30.51 -21.86 -15.47
C SER A 97 29.14 -22.42 -15.13
N MET A 98 28.26 -22.65 -16.12
CA MET A 98 26.91 -23.15 -15.88
C MET A 98 26.84 -24.67 -16.08
N THR A 99 26.08 -25.32 -15.21
CA THR A 99 25.63 -26.69 -15.45
C THR A 99 24.66 -26.73 -16.64
N LYS A 100 24.36 -27.93 -17.13
CA LYS A 100 23.35 -28.11 -18.20
C LYS A 100 21.95 -27.65 -17.75
N SER A 101 21.58 -27.93 -16.50
CA SER A 101 20.30 -27.54 -15.90
C SER A 101 20.19 -26.01 -15.79
N GLU A 102 21.25 -25.33 -15.37
CA GLU A 102 21.34 -23.87 -15.29
C GLU A 102 21.27 -23.21 -16.67
N ALA A 103 22.02 -23.72 -17.65
CA ALA A 103 21.98 -23.19 -19.02
C ALA A 103 20.58 -23.33 -19.64
N THR A 104 19.91 -24.45 -19.36
CA THR A 104 18.52 -24.71 -19.82
C THR A 104 17.52 -23.76 -19.15
N ALA A 105 17.63 -23.59 -17.83
CA ALA A 105 16.79 -22.65 -17.07
C ALA A 105 16.97 -21.21 -17.55
N PHE A 106 18.22 -20.78 -17.76
CA PHE A 106 18.52 -19.45 -18.29
C PHE A 106 17.92 -19.25 -19.68
N GLN A 107 18.09 -20.22 -20.59
CA GLN A 107 17.52 -20.16 -21.92
C GLN A 107 15.98 -20.10 -21.89
N PHE A 108 15.34 -20.86 -20.99
CA PHE A 108 13.91 -20.81 -20.77
C PHE A 108 13.47 -19.39 -20.37
N CYS A 109 14.07 -18.84 -19.31
CA CYS A 109 13.74 -17.50 -18.83
C CYS A 109 14.00 -16.41 -19.89
N GLU A 110 15.11 -16.50 -20.63
CA GLU A 110 15.45 -15.55 -21.70
C GLU A 110 14.45 -15.60 -22.86
N THR A 111 14.04 -16.81 -23.24
CA THR A 111 13.08 -17.01 -24.34
C THR A 111 11.73 -16.39 -24.00
N TYR A 112 11.17 -16.73 -22.84
CA TYR A 112 9.83 -16.25 -22.48
C TYR A 112 9.82 -14.76 -22.10
N SER A 113 10.89 -14.26 -21.48
CA SER A 113 11.03 -12.81 -21.24
C SER A 113 11.03 -12.02 -22.55
N LYS A 114 11.71 -12.51 -23.59
CA LYS A 114 11.73 -11.85 -24.92
C LYS A 114 10.42 -12.03 -25.69
N LEU A 115 9.78 -13.20 -25.58
CA LEU A 115 8.49 -13.48 -26.22
C LEU A 115 7.40 -12.53 -25.71
N TYR A 116 7.37 -12.29 -24.40
CA TYR A 116 6.42 -11.38 -23.75
C TYR A 116 7.06 -10.03 -23.43
N LYS A 117 7.69 -9.41 -24.44
CA LYS A 117 8.38 -8.12 -24.29
C LYS A 117 7.46 -7.07 -23.66
N GLY A 118 7.97 -6.38 -22.63
CA GLY A 118 7.22 -5.35 -21.91
C GLY A 118 6.37 -5.85 -20.74
N LEU A 119 6.16 -7.16 -20.60
CA LEU A 119 5.50 -7.72 -19.40
C LEU A 119 6.50 -7.89 -18.24
N TYR A 120 6.00 -7.77 -17.01
CA TYR A 120 6.80 -8.00 -15.81
C TYR A 120 6.97 -9.48 -15.53
N VAL A 121 7.97 -9.80 -14.69
CA VAL A 121 8.34 -11.19 -14.36
C VAL A 121 7.11 -11.98 -13.88
N LYS A 122 6.37 -11.46 -12.90
CA LYS A 122 5.18 -12.15 -12.37
C LYS A 122 4.12 -12.39 -13.45
N ASP A 123 3.85 -11.41 -14.30
CA ASP A 123 2.83 -11.52 -15.35
C ASP A 123 3.14 -12.60 -16.39
N ILE A 124 4.41 -12.99 -16.52
CA ILE A 124 4.86 -14.07 -17.41
C ILE A 124 4.83 -15.41 -16.68
N PHE A 125 5.53 -15.52 -15.54
CA PHE A 125 5.77 -16.80 -14.88
C PHE A 125 4.58 -17.29 -14.03
N GLU A 126 3.59 -16.43 -13.79
CA GLU A 126 2.31 -16.84 -13.18
C GLU A 126 1.27 -17.32 -14.19
N LYS A 127 1.49 -17.16 -15.50
CA LYS A 127 0.59 -17.69 -16.53
C LYS A 127 0.51 -19.21 -16.46
N ASP A 128 -0.70 -19.75 -16.46
CA ASP A 128 -0.94 -21.20 -16.42
C ASP A 128 -0.17 -21.94 -17.52
N SER A 129 -0.17 -21.41 -18.75
CA SER A 129 0.57 -21.99 -19.87
C SER A 129 2.08 -22.09 -19.60
N ILE A 130 2.67 -21.10 -18.92
CA ILE A 130 4.09 -21.10 -18.58
C ILE A 130 4.36 -22.04 -17.42
N ARG A 131 3.50 -22.08 -16.41
CA ARG A 131 3.60 -23.01 -15.30
C ARG A 131 3.51 -24.47 -15.74
N GLU A 132 2.62 -24.80 -16.67
CA GLU A 132 2.56 -26.14 -17.26
C GLU A 132 3.84 -26.49 -18.01
N LEU A 133 4.40 -25.55 -18.78
CA LEU A 133 5.68 -25.78 -19.47
C LEU A 133 6.84 -26.04 -18.50
N ILE A 134 6.90 -25.32 -17.37
CA ILE A 134 7.92 -25.52 -16.34
C ILE A 134 7.85 -26.94 -15.75
N ARG A 135 6.66 -27.54 -15.63
CA ARG A 135 6.47 -28.89 -15.06
C ARG A 135 7.09 -30.01 -15.87
N TYR A 136 7.35 -29.80 -17.17
CA TYR A 136 8.00 -30.80 -18.03
C TYR A 136 9.52 -30.88 -17.82
N TYR A 137 10.11 -29.93 -17.09
CA TYR A 137 11.54 -29.98 -16.75
C TYR A 137 11.78 -30.80 -15.49
N ASP A 138 13.00 -31.35 -15.39
CA ASP A 138 13.47 -32.03 -14.19
C ASP A 138 13.51 -31.08 -12.96
N ALA A 139 13.60 -31.67 -11.77
CA ALA A 139 13.53 -30.91 -10.52
C ALA A 139 14.62 -29.83 -10.41
N GLU A 140 15.84 -30.14 -10.85
CA GLU A 140 16.99 -29.23 -10.77
C GLU A 140 16.83 -28.04 -11.73
N THR A 141 16.36 -28.27 -12.96
CA THR A 141 16.04 -27.16 -13.88
C THR A 141 14.88 -26.32 -13.36
N ARG A 142 13.84 -26.92 -12.77
CA ARG A 142 12.73 -26.14 -12.17
C ARG A 142 13.19 -25.24 -11.03
N GLU A 143 14.05 -25.74 -10.15
CA GLU A 143 14.63 -24.93 -9.08
C GLU A 143 15.48 -23.79 -9.64
N ASN A 144 16.28 -24.05 -10.67
CA ASN A 144 17.06 -23.00 -11.33
C ASN A 144 16.18 -21.96 -12.05
N ILE A 145 15.06 -22.36 -12.67
CA ILE A 145 14.09 -21.41 -13.24
C ILE A 145 13.55 -20.49 -12.14
N ALA A 146 13.09 -21.06 -11.02
CA ALA A 146 12.57 -20.30 -9.88
C ALA A 146 13.64 -19.37 -9.28
N ARG A 147 14.91 -19.81 -9.23
CA ARG A 147 16.04 -18.98 -8.79
C ARG A 147 16.24 -17.78 -9.72
N ILE A 148 16.25 -18.00 -11.04
CA ILE A 148 16.43 -16.93 -12.03
C ILE A 148 15.23 -15.97 -12.01
N GLU A 149 14.00 -16.49 -11.90
CA GLU A 149 12.80 -15.70 -11.68
C GLU A 149 12.95 -14.78 -10.46
N SER A 150 13.35 -15.35 -9.31
CA SER A 150 13.62 -14.60 -8.09
C SER A 150 14.69 -13.52 -8.30
N MET A 151 15.78 -13.82 -9.02
CA MET A 151 16.82 -12.84 -9.34
C MET A 151 16.28 -11.69 -10.20
N MET A 152 15.45 -11.98 -11.21
CA MET A 152 14.86 -10.96 -12.09
C MET A 152 13.92 -10.03 -11.31
N THR A 153 13.14 -10.56 -10.36
CA THR A 153 12.28 -9.73 -9.50
C THR A 153 13.05 -8.80 -8.56
N LYS A 154 14.34 -9.08 -8.33
CA LYS A 154 15.24 -8.30 -7.46
C LYS A 154 16.16 -7.35 -8.23
N VAL A 155 15.90 -7.15 -9.52
CA VAL A 155 16.57 -6.10 -10.30
C VAL A 155 15.83 -4.79 -10.06
N TYR A 156 16.45 -3.86 -9.33
CA TYR A 156 15.83 -2.60 -8.91
C TYR A 156 16.33 -1.40 -9.71
N LYS A 157 15.46 -0.40 -9.84
CA LYS A 157 15.78 0.90 -10.42
C LYS A 157 16.70 1.68 -9.46
N ASN A 158 17.52 2.57 -10.02
CA ASN A 158 18.37 3.46 -9.22
C ASN A 158 17.55 4.58 -8.57
N SER A 159 18.15 5.30 -7.64
CA SER A 159 17.49 6.36 -6.88
C SER A 159 17.02 7.50 -7.78
N GLU A 160 17.79 7.85 -8.83
CA GLU A 160 17.44 8.93 -9.74
C GLU A 160 16.10 8.64 -10.46
N HIS A 161 15.94 7.42 -10.97
CA HIS A 161 14.69 6.97 -11.57
C HIS A 161 13.56 6.96 -10.54
N MET A 162 13.81 6.41 -9.35
CA MET A 162 12.81 6.30 -8.30
C MET A 162 12.32 7.67 -7.81
N VAL A 163 13.20 8.66 -7.69
CA VAL A 163 12.84 10.04 -7.35
C VAL A 163 11.93 10.62 -8.42
N LYS A 164 12.26 10.49 -9.72
CA LYS A 164 11.43 10.99 -10.83
C LYS A 164 10.02 10.39 -10.83
N VAL A 165 9.91 9.11 -10.50
CA VAL A 165 8.63 8.38 -10.44
C VAL A 165 7.77 8.83 -9.24
N LEU A 166 8.41 9.12 -8.10
CA LEU A 166 7.71 9.44 -6.85
C LEU A 166 7.42 10.93 -6.65
N GLU A 167 8.21 11.82 -7.25
CA GLU A 167 8.11 13.28 -7.10
C GLU A 167 6.70 13.85 -7.38
N PRO A 168 5.94 13.37 -8.38
CA PRO A 168 4.56 13.84 -8.60
C PRO A 168 3.63 13.62 -7.39
N TYR A 169 3.97 12.68 -6.51
CA TYR A 169 3.18 12.30 -5.34
C TYR A 169 3.73 12.85 -4.02
N GLU A 170 4.78 13.70 -4.06
CA GLU A 170 5.38 14.27 -2.85
C GLU A 170 4.37 15.09 -2.02
N HIS A 171 3.51 15.85 -2.69
CA HIS A 171 2.55 16.76 -2.05
C HIS A 171 1.48 16.07 -1.18
N ILE A 172 1.25 14.78 -1.40
CA ILE A 172 0.28 13.94 -0.66
C ILE A 172 0.96 12.96 0.29
N MET A 173 2.29 12.92 0.32
CA MET A 173 3.01 12.15 1.34
C MET A 173 2.74 12.77 2.71
N HIS A 174 2.50 11.90 3.69
CA HIS A 174 2.45 12.29 5.09
C HIS A 174 3.78 12.91 5.53
N LYS A 175 3.74 13.79 6.54
CA LYS A 175 4.89 14.60 6.96
C LYS A 175 6.21 13.82 7.07
N ALA A 176 6.21 12.71 7.82
CA ALA A 176 7.41 11.90 8.01
C ALA A 176 7.90 11.26 6.70
N GLN A 177 7.00 10.75 5.87
CA GLN A 177 7.33 10.17 4.56
C GLN A 177 7.89 11.24 3.61
N LYS A 178 7.32 12.45 3.63
CA LYS A 178 7.82 13.58 2.85
C LYS A 178 9.24 13.98 3.27
N GLU A 179 9.52 14.03 4.57
CA GLU A 179 10.86 14.27 5.10
C GLU A 179 11.86 13.19 4.64
N VAL A 180 11.47 11.91 4.66
CA VAL A 180 12.32 10.83 4.13
C VAL A 180 12.51 10.95 2.63
N PHE A 181 11.46 11.28 1.87
CA PHE A 181 11.57 11.42 0.43
C PHE A 181 12.48 12.57 0.04
N GLU A 182 12.39 13.71 0.73
CA GLU A 182 13.30 14.84 0.53
C GLU A 182 14.75 14.46 0.83
N PHE A 183 15.00 13.70 1.91
CA PHE A 183 16.32 13.14 2.18
C PHE A 183 16.81 12.23 1.03
N LEU A 184 15.97 11.31 0.56
CA LEU A 184 16.31 10.41 -0.56
C LEU A 184 16.57 11.19 -1.86
N LYS A 185 15.82 12.26 -2.11
CA LYS A 185 15.99 13.17 -3.25
C LYS A 185 17.35 13.85 -3.21
N GLN A 186 17.74 14.37 -2.05
CA GLN A 186 19.05 15.00 -1.85
C GLN A 186 20.21 14.01 -1.97
N GLU A 187 20.09 12.81 -1.41
CA GLU A 187 21.12 11.77 -1.53
C GLU A 187 21.22 11.20 -2.96
N SER A 188 20.10 11.13 -3.67
CA SER A 188 20.06 10.72 -5.08
C SER A 188 20.80 11.69 -5.99
N GLN A 189 20.75 13.00 -5.71
CA GLN A 189 21.54 13.99 -6.45
C GLN A 189 23.05 13.76 -6.30
N LYS A 190 23.49 13.22 -5.16
CA LYS A 190 24.90 12.94 -4.87
C LYS A 190 25.35 11.58 -5.41
N THR A 191 24.46 10.59 -5.40
CA THR A 191 24.73 9.19 -5.78
C THR A 191 23.59 8.61 -6.62
N PRO A 192 23.36 9.12 -7.85
CA PRO A 192 22.19 8.79 -8.67
C PRO A 192 22.13 7.31 -9.07
N GLU A 193 23.29 6.65 -9.12
CA GLU A 193 23.45 5.23 -9.45
C GLU A 193 23.01 4.27 -8.34
N LYS A 194 23.06 4.70 -7.07
CA LYS A 194 22.63 3.89 -5.93
C LYS A 194 21.12 3.78 -5.89
N ASN A 195 20.60 2.67 -5.40
CA ASN A 195 19.18 2.51 -5.09
C ASN A 195 18.86 2.98 -3.65
N PHE A 196 17.57 3.06 -3.29
CA PHE A 196 17.15 3.53 -1.97
C PHE A 196 17.66 2.67 -0.82
N THR A 197 17.71 1.35 -0.97
CA THR A 197 18.25 0.44 0.05
C THR A 197 19.72 0.76 0.32
N GLU A 198 20.52 0.97 -0.71
CA GLU A 198 21.95 1.32 -0.58
C GLU A 198 22.15 2.69 0.08
N ILE A 199 21.28 3.67 -0.22
CA ILE A 199 21.30 4.99 0.43
C ILE A 199 20.99 4.86 1.92
N LEU A 200 19.89 4.19 2.29
CA LEU A 200 19.48 4.04 3.68
C LEU A 200 20.41 3.13 4.49
N ASN A 201 21.13 2.21 3.84
CA ASN A 201 22.13 1.36 4.48
C ASN A 201 23.50 2.00 4.66
N ASN A 202 23.71 3.24 4.19
CA ASN A 202 24.95 3.95 4.47
C ASN A 202 25.18 4.02 5.99
N PRO A 203 26.34 3.55 6.51
CA PRO A 203 26.60 3.51 7.95
C PRO A 203 26.38 4.85 8.67
N ARG A 204 26.78 5.96 8.03
CA ARG A 204 26.58 7.31 8.59
C ARG A 204 25.10 7.67 8.69
N VAL A 205 24.32 7.33 7.66
CA VAL A 205 22.87 7.56 7.65
C VAL A 205 22.21 6.77 8.77
N LYS A 206 22.56 5.48 8.94
CA LYS A 206 22.02 4.65 10.04
C LYS A 206 22.40 5.21 11.41
N GLU A 207 23.66 5.56 11.62
CA GLU A 207 24.14 6.08 12.91
C GLU A 207 23.48 7.41 13.29
N ASP A 208 23.47 8.38 12.36
CA ASP A 208 22.88 9.71 12.60
C ASP A 208 21.39 9.65 12.90
N ASN A 209 20.64 8.83 12.15
CA ASN A 209 19.20 8.68 12.35
C ASN A 209 18.88 7.90 13.63
N LEU A 210 19.68 6.89 13.98
CA LEU A 210 19.50 6.15 15.23
C LEU A 210 19.72 7.06 16.44
N LYS A 211 20.79 7.87 16.41
CA LYS A 211 21.08 8.83 17.47
C LYS A 211 19.95 9.84 17.66
N LYS A 212 19.47 10.46 16.58
CA LYS A 212 18.32 11.40 16.63
C LYS A 212 17.05 10.75 17.16
N LEU A 213 16.82 9.49 16.80
CA LEU A 213 15.68 8.71 17.27
C LEU A 213 15.77 8.47 18.78
N GLU A 214 16.94 8.08 19.30
CA GLU A 214 17.22 7.87 20.72
C GLU A 214 17.08 9.16 21.53
N GLU A 215 17.63 10.27 21.02
CA GLU A 215 17.50 11.60 21.64
C GLU A 215 16.02 12.01 21.78
N LYS A 216 15.23 11.83 20.73
CA LYS A 216 13.79 12.13 20.76
C LYS A 216 13.02 11.24 21.74
N GLN A 217 13.35 9.96 21.82
CA GLN A 217 12.77 9.04 22.81
C GLN A 217 13.13 9.46 24.24
N ALA A 218 14.39 9.83 24.48
CA ALA A 218 14.85 10.30 25.79
C ALA A 218 14.11 11.56 26.24
N LEU A 219 13.90 12.53 25.35
CA LEU A 219 13.12 13.74 25.63
C LEU A 219 11.68 13.41 26.03
N ILE A 220 11.00 12.55 25.27
CA ILE A 220 9.62 12.14 25.59
C ILE A 220 9.55 11.47 26.97
N PHE A 221 10.49 10.58 27.28
CA PHE A 221 10.52 9.96 28.60
C PHE A 221 10.82 10.96 29.72
N SER A 222 11.66 11.96 29.48
CA SER A 222 11.91 13.04 30.43
C SER A 222 10.65 13.86 30.69
N ASP A 223 9.89 14.20 29.64
CA ASP A 223 8.62 14.91 29.76
C ASP A 223 7.61 14.10 30.58
N MET A 224 7.54 12.78 30.35
CA MET A 224 6.68 11.89 31.13
C MET A 224 7.06 11.87 32.62
N GLU A 225 8.36 11.84 32.94
CA GLU A 225 8.84 11.90 34.34
C GLU A 225 8.49 13.24 34.99
N ASN A 226 8.64 14.35 34.26
CA ASN A 226 8.26 15.68 34.72
C ASN A 226 6.76 15.78 35.00
N ILE A 227 5.91 15.32 34.06
CA ILE A 227 4.45 15.31 34.25
C ILE A 227 4.06 14.42 35.44
N ALA A 228 4.69 13.25 35.59
CA ALA A 228 4.42 12.35 36.70
C ALA A 228 4.78 12.93 38.08
N SER A 229 5.69 13.91 38.15
CA SER A 229 6.10 14.53 39.41
C SER A 229 4.99 15.31 40.13
N GLU A 230 3.91 15.66 39.41
CA GLU A 230 2.71 16.30 39.95
C GLU A 230 1.77 15.30 40.66
N MET A 231 2.02 13.99 40.55
CA MET A 231 1.18 12.94 41.15
C MET A 231 1.48 12.70 42.63
N SER A 232 0.59 11.98 43.31
CA SER A 232 0.87 11.47 44.67
C SER A 232 2.11 10.56 44.69
N PRO A 233 2.81 10.43 45.83
CA PRO A 233 4.04 9.63 45.91
C PRO A 233 3.89 8.17 45.46
N GLN A 234 2.72 7.57 45.71
CA GLN A 234 2.44 6.18 45.32
C GLN A 234 2.20 6.04 43.81
N SER A 235 1.39 6.93 43.21
CA SER A 235 1.17 6.98 41.77
C SER A 235 2.47 7.28 41.02
N TYR A 236 3.22 8.30 41.47
CA TYR A 236 4.51 8.68 40.90
C TYR A 236 5.48 7.49 40.85
N LYS A 237 5.65 6.77 41.98
CA LYS A 237 6.52 5.59 42.05
C LYS A 237 6.09 4.49 41.07
N THR A 238 4.79 4.28 40.93
CA THR A 238 4.23 3.28 40.00
C THR A 238 4.49 3.67 38.55
N VAL A 239 4.19 4.92 38.17
CA VAL A 239 4.40 5.44 36.82
C VAL A 239 5.88 5.45 36.45
N LEU A 240 6.76 5.94 37.32
CA LEU A 240 8.20 5.98 37.10
C LEU A 240 8.78 4.58 36.85
N ARG A 241 8.27 3.55 37.54
CA ARG A 241 8.64 2.16 37.28
C ARG A 241 8.25 1.71 35.88
N HIS A 242 7.09 2.13 35.36
CA HIS A 242 6.66 1.83 34.00
C HIS A 242 7.47 2.62 32.95
N ILE A 243 7.82 3.87 33.22
CA ILE A 243 8.73 4.66 32.36
C ILE A 243 10.08 3.95 32.23
N ARG A 244 10.68 3.52 33.34
CA ARG A 244 11.95 2.77 33.32
C ARG A 244 11.84 1.45 32.53
N LYS A 245 10.75 0.71 32.69
CA LYS A 245 10.47 -0.49 31.87
C LYS A 245 10.38 -0.14 30.38
N ALA A 246 9.72 0.97 30.03
CA ALA A 246 9.62 1.44 28.65
C ALA A 246 11.00 1.77 28.06
N LYS A 247 11.86 2.51 28.78
CA LYS A 247 13.24 2.78 28.36
C LYS A 247 13.99 1.48 28.03
N ILE A 248 13.95 0.49 28.93
CA ILE A 248 14.56 -0.83 28.72
C ILE A 248 14.02 -1.57 27.48
N ILE A 249 12.74 -1.40 27.14
CA ILE A 249 12.16 -2.01 25.92
C ILE A 249 12.80 -1.41 24.66
N PHE A 250 13.04 -0.09 24.66
CA PHE A 250 13.65 0.60 23.54
C PHE A 250 15.15 0.31 23.43
N ASP A 251 15.89 0.33 24.55
CA ASP A 251 17.35 0.15 24.61
C ASP A 251 17.84 -1.21 24.11
N LYS A 252 17.01 -2.26 24.14
CA LYS A 252 17.43 -3.62 23.71
C LYS A 252 17.67 -3.66 22.20
N PRO A 253 18.92 -3.77 21.69
CA PRO A 253 19.21 -3.61 20.26
C PRO A 253 18.70 -4.76 19.39
N ASN A 254 18.21 -5.85 19.97
CA ASN A 254 17.82 -7.07 19.24
C ASN A 254 16.76 -7.89 20.01
N SER A 255 15.84 -7.23 20.73
CA SER A 255 14.75 -8.00 21.32
C SER A 255 13.88 -8.56 20.19
N LYS A 256 13.57 -9.87 20.23
CA LYS A 256 12.52 -10.51 19.41
C LYS A 256 11.12 -9.86 19.57
N ILE A 257 11.03 -8.78 20.36
CA ILE A 257 9.83 -7.99 20.62
C ILE A 257 9.61 -7.10 19.39
N SER A 258 8.87 -7.64 18.43
CA SER A 258 8.23 -6.83 17.40
C SER A 258 7.29 -5.80 18.06
N ASN A 259 7.14 -4.63 17.43
CA ASN A 259 6.18 -3.60 17.88
C ASN A 259 6.41 -3.01 19.28
N LYS A 260 7.68 -2.73 19.65
CA LYS A 260 8.08 -2.07 20.93
C LYS A 260 7.16 -0.93 21.36
N ARG A 261 6.84 0.00 20.45
CA ARG A 261 5.93 1.14 20.73
C ARG A 261 4.52 0.69 21.15
N GLN A 262 3.96 -0.31 20.47
CA GLN A 262 2.62 -0.80 20.79
C GLN A 262 2.59 -1.47 22.16
N LEU A 263 3.65 -2.21 22.50
CA LEU A 263 3.80 -2.79 23.84
C LEU A 263 3.82 -1.70 24.92
N VAL A 264 4.56 -0.61 24.70
CA VAL A 264 4.59 0.51 25.65
C VAL A 264 3.23 1.21 25.74
N ILE A 265 2.54 1.45 24.62
CA ILE A 265 1.18 2.00 24.63
C ILE A 265 0.23 1.15 25.46
N THR A 266 0.18 -0.17 25.20
CA THR A 266 -0.69 -1.07 25.95
C THR A 266 -0.35 -1.06 27.44
N MET A 267 0.95 -1.10 27.78
CA MET A 267 1.40 -1.04 29.18
C MET A 267 0.91 0.22 29.90
N PHE A 268 0.90 1.39 29.26
CA PHE A 268 0.40 2.62 29.87
C PHE A 268 -1.13 2.72 29.86
N LYS A 269 -1.82 2.13 28.89
CA LYS A 269 -3.29 2.04 28.90
C LYS A 269 -3.79 1.17 30.04
N ASP A 270 -3.17 0.01 30.23
CA ASP A 270 -3.55 -0.90 31.32
C ASP A 270 -3.31 -0.24 32.69
N LEU A 271 -2.28 0.62 32.78
CA LEU A 271 -1.99 1.40 33.98
C LEU A 271 -3.02 2.51 34.27
N GLU A 272 -3.74 3.01 33.26
CA GLU A 272 -4.69 4.12 33.40
C GLU A 272 -5.76 3.82 34.45
N ALA A 273 -6.25 2.58 34.50
CA ALA A 273 -7.29 2.16 35.45
C ALA A 273 -6.83 2.13 36.91
N ASP A 274 -5.51 2.05 37.14
CA ASP A 274 -4.91 1.93 38.47
C ASP A 274 -4.45 3.28 39.05
N ILE A 275 -4.52 4.37 38.28
CA ILE A 275 -4.02 5.70 38.68
C ILE A 275 -5.20 6.64 38.92
N PRO A 276 -5.41 7.16 40.15
CA PRO A 276 -6.54 8.02 40.45
C PRO A 276 -6.42 9.42 39.81
N GLU A 277 -5.20 9.91 39.55
CA GLU A 277 -4.94 11.20 38.91
C GLU A 277 -5.17 11.19 37.39
N ASN A 278 -6.41 10.96 36.96
CA ASN A 278 -6.82 10.76 35.57
C ASN A 278 -6.28 11.84 34.61
N ASP A 279 -6.40 13.13 34.96
CA ASP A 279 -5.96 14.21 34.07
C ASP A 279 -4.44 14.20 33.82
N ILE A 280 -3.65 13.88 34.85
CA ILE A 280 -2.19 13.77 34.72
C ILE A 280 -1.85 12.50 33.92
N MET A 281 -2.55 11.40 34.17
CA MET A 281 -2.35 10.15 33.42
C MET A 281 -2.70 10.31 31.94
N LEU A 282 -3.74 11.07 31.59
CA LEU A 282 -4.08 11.41 30.20
C LEU A 282 -2.97 12.22 29.52
N LYS A 283 -2.33 13.17 30.23
CA LYS A 283 -1.15 13.89 29.71
C LYS A 283 0.03 12.94 29.45
N ILE A 284 0.27 11.99 30.35
CA ILE A 284 1.32 10.96 30.17
C ILE A 284 0.99 10.07 28.97
N LEU A 285 -0.25 9.58 28.85
CA LEU A 285 -0.71 8.79 27.71
C LEU A 285 -0.52 9.56 26.40
N SER A 286 -0.83 10.85 26.38
CA SER A 286 -0.56 11.71 25.22
C SER A 286 0.92 11.67 24.82
N LYS A 287 1.85 11.79 25.78
CA LYS A 287 3.30 11.65 25.53
C LYS A 287 3.70 10.25 25.05
N VAL A 288 3.08 9.20 25.56
CA VAL A 288 3.31 7.83 25.06
C VAL A 288 2.90 7.69 23.59
N TYR A 289 1.81 8.33 23.17
CA TYR A 289 1.41 8.33 21.76
C TYR A 289 2.35 9.15 20.86
N GLU A 290 3.03 10.16 21.40
CA GLU A 290 4.06 10.92 20.69
C GLU A 290 5.32 10.10 20.39
N LEU A 291 5.53 8.94 21.06
CA LEU A 291 6.69 8.09 20.81
C LEU A 291 6.90 7.81 19.31
N PRO A 292 8.14 7.94 18.80
CA PRO A 292 8.43 7.80 17.38
C PRO A 292 7.98 6.47 16.79
N SER A 293 7.44 6.54 15.59
CA SER A 293 7.09 5.41 14.75
C SER A 293 7.41 5.76 13.30
N SER A 294 7.52 4.74 12.45
CA SER A 294 7.73 4.96 11.02
C SER A 294 6.59 5.70 10.31
N ARG A 295 5.46 5.99 10.98
CA ARG A 295 4.36 6.78 10.42
C ARG A 295 4.47 8.27 10.74
N ASN A 296 5.07 8.62 11.88
CA ASN A 296 5.11 9.99 12.40
C ASN A 296 6.53 10.54 12.61
N ASP A 297 7.57 9.76 12.30
CA ASP A 297 8.96 10.16 12.47
C ASP A 297 9.86 9.62 11.34
N ALA A 298 10.58 10.53 10.68
CA ALA A 298 11.46 10.21 9.55
C ALA A 298 12.64 9.31 9.96
N ASN A 299 13.26 9.56 11.12
CA ASN A 299 14.38 8.74 11.58
C ASN A 299 13.91 7.31 11.88
N SER A 300 12.75 7.17 12.54
CA SER A 300 12.13 5.86 12.79
C SER A 300 11.79 5.12 11.49
N PHE A 301 11.34 5.83 10.46
CA PHE A 301 11.13 5.25 9.13
C PHE A 301 12.44 4.73 8.54
N ILE A 302 13.49 5.56 8.52
CA ILE A 302 14.80 5.22 7.94
C ILE A 302 15.37 3.98 8.62
N ILE A 303 15.42 3.95 9.95
CA ILE A 303 15.96 2.81 10.71
C ILE A 303 15.15 1.54 10.48
N LYS A 304 13.81 1.63 10.50
CA LYS A 304 12.94 0.46 10.39
C LYS A 304 12.99 -0.18 9.00
N TYR A 305 13.10 0.63 7.95
CA TYR A 305 12.95 0.18 6.56
C TYR A 305 14.26 0.22 5.77
N ALA A 306 15.41 0.49 6.40
CA ALA A 306 16.69 0.53 5.69
C ALA A 306 17.00 -0.78 4.95
N ASP A 307 16.67 -1.92 5.54
CA ASP A 307 16.97 -3.24 4.97
C ASP A 307 15.89 -3.73 3.98
N ASN A 308 14.81 -2.98 3.80
CA ASN A 308 13.80 -3.26 2.78
C ASN A 308 14.38 -3.03 1.39
N ASN A 309 13.83 -3.71 0.40
CA ASN A 309 14.21 -3.45 -0.99
C ASN A 309 13.70 -2.07 -1.46
N PRO A 310 14.25 -1.50 -2.54
CA PRO A 310 13.91 -0.14 -2.97
C PRO A 310 12.43 0.06 -3.27
N ASN A 311 11.78 -0.96 -3.83
CA ASN A 311 10.37 -0.88 -4.19
C ASN A 311 9.47 -0.94 -2.95
N GLU A 312 9.85 -1.72 -1.94
CA GLU A 312 9.19 -1.70 -0.64
C GLU A 312 9.39 -0.38 0.11
N ILE A 313 10.57 0.23 0.04
CA ILE A 313 10.80 1.56 0.64
C ILE A 313 9.87 2.59 0.00
N ALA A 314 9.78 2.60 -1.34
CA ALA A 314 8.86 3.44 -2.07
C ALA A 314 7.38 3.15 -1.75
N ASP A 315 7.00 1.88 -1.55
CA ASP A 315 5.68 1.51 -1.03
C ASP A 315 5.41 2.12 0.34
N LYS A 316 6.38 2.11 1.26
CA LYS A 316 6.22 2.73 2.58
C LYS A 316 6.12 4.25 2.54
N LEU A 317 6.68 4.91 1.54
CA LEU A 317 6.52 6.36 1.36
C LEU A 317 5.08 6.74 0.94
N LEU A 318 4.43 5.94 0.09
CA LEU A 318 3.14 6.32 -0.51
C LEU A 318 1.93 5.58 0.06
N ARG A 319 2.07 4.33 0.52
CA ARG A 319 0.91 3.50 0.89
C ARG A 319 0.15 4.04 2.10
N GLY A 320 0.79 4.84 2.95
CA GLY A 320 0.11 5.58 4.01
C GLY A 320 -0.90 6.62 3.49
N ALA A 321 -0.69 7.15 2.29
CA ALA A 321 -1.57 8.11 1.61
C ALA A 321 -2.56 7.45 0.63
N ALA A 322 -2.42 6.14 0.36
CA ALA A 322 -3.33 5.41 -0.52
C ALA A 322 -4.77 5.39 0.03
N ALA A 323 -5.75 5.50 -0.87
CA ALA A 323 -7.17 5.38 -0.54
C ALA A 323 -7.50 3.94 -0.14
N THR A 324 -7.95 3.75 1.11
CA THR A 324 -8.35 2.43 1.63
C THR A 324 -9.83 2.43 1.99
N ILE A 325 -10.45 1.24 1.95
CA ILE A 325 -11.80 1.07 2.50
C ILE A 325 -11.66 0.84 4.01
N GLU A 326 -12.34 1.67 4.78
CA GLU A 326 -12.53 1.52 6.21
C GLU A 326 -13.95 1.01 6.48
N HIS A 327 -14.06 0.00 7.33
CA HIS A 327 -15.34 -0.42 7.88
C HIS A 327 -15.71 0.51 9.04
N VAL A 328 -16.71 1.38 8.87
CA VAL A 328 -17.19 2.32 9.90
C VAL A 328 -17.36 1.58 11.22
N LYS A 329 -18.22 0.56 11.23
CA LYS A 329 -18.25 -0.45 12.28
C LYS A 329 -17.23 -1.54 11.99
N PRO A 330 -16.26 -1.83 12.86
CA PRO A 330 -15.23 -2.82 12.57
C PRO A 330 -15.78 -4.23 12.35
N ARG A 331 -15.12 -4.99 11.49
CA ARG A 331 -15.55 -6.33 11.08
C ARG A 331 -15.42 -7.40 12.18
N ASN A 332 -14.43 -7.28 13.07
CA ASN A 332 -14.02 -8.38 13.97
C ASN A 332 -14.23 -8.03 15.45
N ARG A 333 -15.35 -7.38 15.80
CA ARG A 333 -15.71 -7.16 17.20
C ARG A 333 -16.40 -8.39 17.76
N LYS A 334 -15.93 -8.87 18.93
CA LYS A 334 -16.41 -10.12 19.56
C LYS A 334 -17.94 -10.31 19.56
N ASN A 335 -18.71 -9.24 19.68
CA ASN A 335 -20.16 -9.30 19.86
C ASN A 335 -20.98 -8.52 18.82
N ASP A 336 -20.35 -7.83 17.86
CA ASP A 336 -21.07 -6.90 17.00
C ASP A 336 -20.31 -6.52 15.72
N ASN A 337 -20.33 -7.42 14.74
CA ASN A 337 -19.57 -7.28 13.51
C ASN A 337 -20.21 -6.29 12.53
N GLY A 338 -19.40 -5.39 11.99
CA GLY A 338 -19.81 -4.53 10.89
C GLY A 338 -20.06 -5.28 9.59
N LYS A 339 -21.02 -4.80 8.80
CA LYS A 339 -21.34 -5.36 7.47
C LYS A 339 -20.16 -5.20 6.51
N ASN A 340 -20.04 -6.14 5.59
CA ASN A 340 -19.01 -6.13 4.54
C ASN A 340 -19.61 -5.63 3.20
N ASP A 341 -20.21 -4.45 3.22
CA ASP A 341 -20.83 -3.83 2.07
C ASP A 341 -20.73 -2.30 2.14
N ILE A 342 -21.12 -1.62 1.06
CA ILE A 342 -21.01 -0.17 0.90
C ILE A 342 -21.74 0.63 1.98
N SER A 343 -22.72 0.06 2.69
CA SER A 343 -23.45 0.76 3.77
C SER A 343 -22.61 0.94 5.02
N ASN A 344 -21.42 0.33 5.08
CA ASN A 344 -20.47 0.39 6.19
C ASN A 344 -19.08 0.82 5.73
N TYR A 345 -18.90 1.31 4.50
CA TYR A 345 -17.60 1.68 3.95
C TYR A 345 -17.42 3.19 3.87
N ILE A 346 -16.30 3.70 4.34
CA ILE A 346 -15.80 5.04 4.00
C ILE A 346 -14.36 4.95 3.49
N VAL A 347 -13.84 6.04 2.93
CA VAL A 347 -12.43 6.10 2.52
C VAL A 347 -11.61 6.76 3.61
N LEU A 348 -10.59 6.04 4.08
CA LEU A 348 -9.50 6.59 4.87
C LEU A 348 -8.18 6.44 4.11
N CYS A 349 -7.20 7.30 4.39
CA CYS A 349 -5.82 7.02 3.97
C CYS A 349 -5.30 5.80 4.74
N GLY A 350 -4.33 5.09 4.16
CA GLY A 350 -3.77 3.88 4.76
C GLY A 350 -3.23 4.08 6.19
N ASN A 351 -2.68 5.26 6.50
CA ASN A 351 -2.22 5.60 7.85
C ASN A 351 -3.39 5.69 8.85
N CYS A 352 -4.42 6.49 8.57
CA CYS A 352 -5.58 6.64 9.46
C CYS A 352 -6.35 5.32 9.64
N ASN A 353 -6.52 4.52 8.58
CA ASN A 353 -7.14 3.19 8.68
C ASN A 353 -6.33 2.27 9.62
N SER A 354 -5.02 2.20 9.40
CA SER A 354 -4.12 1.38 10.23
C SER A 354 -4.02 1.86 11.68
N GLU A 355 -4.19 3.16 11.93
CA GLU A 355 -4.22 3.75 13.26
C GLU A 355 -5.54 3.45 13.98
N ARG A 356 -6.66 3.62 13.28
CA ARG A 356 -8.00 3.36 13.80
C ARG A 356 -8.17 1.90 14.22
N ASN A 357 -7.75 0.96 13.35
CA ASN A 357 -7.83 -0.48 13.60
C ASN A 357 -9.24 -0.94 14.06
N GLN A 358 -9.43 -1.24 15.36
CA GLN A 358 -10.73 -1.63 15.93
C GLN A 358 -11.33 -0.58 16.87
N ILE A 359 -10.66 0.57 17.05
CA ILE A 359 -11.03 1.62 18.00
C ILE A 359 -12.38 2.23 17.58
N PRO A 360 -13.40 2.27 18.46
CA PRO A 360 -14.67 2.92 18.12
C PRO A 360 -14.49 4.40 17.78
N TYR A 361 -15.34 4.95 16.91
CA TYR A 361 -15.23 6.36 16.57
C TYR A 361 -15.45 7.27 17.78
N SER A 362 -16.30 6.88 18.72
CA SER A 362 -16.51 7.65 19.95
C SER A 362 -15.25 7.85 20.80
N GLU A 363 -14.26 6.97 20.66
CA GLU A 363 -12.92 7.05 21.25
C GLU A 363 -11.90 7.65 20.28
N PHE A 364 -11.93 7.24 19.01
CA PHE A 364 -10.95 7.65 18.00
C PHE A 364 -10.97 9.16 17.75
N ILE A 365 -12.14 9.80 17.77
CA ILE A 365 -12.26 11.26 17.59
C ILE A 365 -11.62 12.07 18.71
N LYS A 366 -11.36 11.48 19.90
CA LYS A 366 -10.62 12.17 20.96
C LYS A 366 -9.19 12.50 20.52
N PHE A 367 -8.65 11.69 19.61
CA PHE A 367 -7.33 11.88 19.00
C PHE A 367 -7.39 12.58 17.63
N HIS A 368 -8.56 12.58 16.99
CA HIS A 368 -8.81 13.20 15.68
C HIS A 368 -10.05 14.12 15.72
N PRO A 369 -9.96 15.27 16.41
CA PRO A 369 -11.12 16.14 16.65
C PRO A 369 -11.70 16.78 15.38
N ASP A 370 -10.91 16.85 14.30
CA ASP A 370 -11.35 17.38 13.00
C ASP A 370 -12.06 16.33 12.12
N MET A 371 -12.07 15.06 12.54
CA MET A 371 -12.73 13.98 11.81
C MET A 371 -14.21 14.26 11.48
N PRO A 372 -15.05 14.81 12.38
CA PRO A 372 -16.44 15.12 12.04
C PRO A 372 -16.58 16.03 10.80
N GLN A 373 -15.78 17.10 10.73
CA GLN A 373 -15.76 18.05 9.63
C GLN A 373 -15.19 17.41 8.36
N ASN A 374 -14.19 16.54 8.50
CA ASN A 374 -13.57 15.85 7.38
C ASN A 374 -14.48 14.77 6.78
N ILE A 375 -15.25 14.03 7.59
CA ILE A 375 -16.28 13.11 7.10
C ILE A 375 -17.35 13.88 6.31
N GLN A 376 -17.78 15.04 6.79
CA GLN A 376 -18.75 15.86 6.06
C GLN A 376 -18.23 16.26 4.68
N LYS A 377 -17.01 16.82 4.60
CA LYS A 377 -16.37 17.20 3.32
C LYS A 377 -16.20 16.00 2.37
N TYR A 378 -15.78 14.86 2.92
CA TYR A 378 -15.69 13.60 2.20
C TYR A 378 -17.03 13.19 1.60
N LEU A 379 -18.09 13.21 2.42
CA LEU A 379 -19.42 12.75 2.03
C LEU A 379 -20.06 13.69 1.00
N ASP A 380 -19.87 15.01 1.14
CA ASP A 380 -20.29 16.01 0.15
C ASP A 380 -19.65 15.75 -1.22
N ARG A 381 -18.37 15.35 -1.24
CA ARG A 381 -17.68 14.95 -2.47
C ARG A 381 -18.30 13.69 -3.06
N VAL A 382 -18.57 12.66 -2.25
CA VAL A 382 -19.21 11.43 -2.75
C VAL A 382 -20.60 11.73 -3.34
N ILE A 383 -21.41 12.53 -2.65
CA ILE A 383 -22.74 12.97 -3.12
C ILE A 383 -22.64 13.68 -4.47
N LYS A 384 -21.65 14.56 -4.66
CA LYS A 384 -21.41 15.23 -5.94
C LYS A 384 -21.16 14.25 -7.09
N PHE A 385 -20.48 13.13 -6.84
CA PHE A 385 -20.23 12.10 -7.86
C PHE A 385 -21.46 11.22 -8.13
N ILE A 386 -22.26 10.94 -7.10
CA ILE A 386 -23.57 10.27 -7.23
C ILE A 386 -24.50 11.14 -8.09
N ASN A 387 -24.65 12.42 -7.76
CA ASN A 387 -25.57 13.35 -8.44
C ASN A 387 -25.20 13.57 -9.91
N LYS A 388 -23.90 13.51 -10.24
CA LYS A 388 -23.43 13.57 -11.63
C LYS A 388 -23.66 12.27 -12.42
N GLY A 389 -24.11 11.20 -11.77
CA GLY A 389 -24.24 9.86 -12.35
C GLY A 389 -22.90 9.24 -12.73
N ILE A 390 -21.82 9.63 -12.05
CA ILE A 390 -20.45 9.12 -12.30
C ILE A 390 -20.20 7.92 -11.38
N LEU A 391 -20.56 8.03 -10.10
CA LEU A 391 -20.51 6.92 -9.13
C LEU A 391 -21.84 6.17 -9.15
N ILE A 392 -21.82 4.92 -9.62
CA ILE A 392 -23.04 4.10 -9.78
C ILE A 392 -23.19 3.08 -8.65
N GLY A 393 -24.44 2.82 -8.23
CA GLY A 393 -24.75 1.85 -7.17
C GLY A 393 -24.69 2.41 -5.74
N TYR A 394 -24.43 3.71 -5.58
CA TYR A 394 -24.30 4.38 -4.26
C TYR A 394 -25.51 5.26 -3.92
N ASP A 395 -26.66 5.01 -4.53
CA ASP A 395 -27.84 5.88 -4.42
C ASP A 395 -28.35 6.06 -2.98
N LYS A 396 -28.27 4.99 -2.17
CA LYS A 396 -28.68 4.99 -0.76
C LYS A 396 -27.51 5.25 0.20
N TYR A 397 -26.29 5.35 -0.33
CA TYR A 397 -25.05 5.43 0.44
C TYR A 397 -25.05 6.59 1.44
N PRO A 398 -25.45 7.84 1.08
CA PRO A 398 -25.36 8.95 2.04
C PRO A 398 -26.17 8.71 3.31
N GLN A 399 -27.40 8.22 3.18
CA GLN A 399 -28.27 7.95 4.33
C GLN A 399 -27.80 6.73 5.13
N GLN A 400 -27.26 5.72 4.46
CA GLN A 400 -26.75 4.51 5.11
C GLN A 400 -25.50 4.81 5.95
N ILE A 401 -24.53 5.53 5.36
CA ILE A 401 -23.30 5.89 6.05
C ILE A 401 -23.54 6.87 7.18
N ARG A 402 -24.47 7.82 7.01
CA ARG A 402 -24.87 8.70 8.11
C ARG A 402 -25.25 7.92 9.36
N ARG A 403 -26.16 6.96 9.21
CA ARG A 403 -26.60 6.12 10.33
C ARG A 403 -25.43 5.34 10.94
N ALA A 404 -24.62 4.69 10.11
CA ALA A 404 -23.48 3.92 10.59
C ALA A 404 -22.48 4.78 11.38
N VAL A 405 -22.18 5.99 10.91
CA VAL A 405 -21.23 6.91 11.54
C VAL A 405 -21.82 7.52 12.82
N GLU A 406 -23.08 7.93 12.81
CA GLU A 406 -23.77 8.45 13.99
C GLU A 406 -23.82 7.39 15.10
N ASP A 407 -24.15 6.14 14.75
CA ASP A 407 -24.21 5.04 15.72
C ASP A 407 -22.82 4.71 16.30
N GLU A 408 -21.80 4.55 15.44
CA GLU A 408 -20.44 4.17 15.87
C GLU A 408 -19.70 5.28 16.63
N SER A 409 -20.16 6.52 16.50
CA SER A 409 -19.58 7.69 17.19
C SER A 409 -20.33 8.08 18.47
N ASP A 410 -21.34 7.31 18.91
CA ASP A 410 -22.25 7.71 19.99
C ASP A 410 -22.88 9.09 19.74
N LYS A 411 -23.24 9.35 18.47
CA LYS A 411 -23.81 10.61 17.95
C LYS A 411 -22.90 11.83 18.08
N LYS A 412 -21.61 11.66 18.39
CA LYS A 412 -20.63 12.75 18.43
C LYS A 412 -20.30 13.28 17.03
N ILE A 413 -20.52 12.48 15.99
CA ILE A 413 -20.47 12.93 14.59
C ILE A 413 -21.90 13.03 14.06
N ASN A 414 -22.36 14.24 13.76
CA ASN A 414 -23.68 14.50 13.20
C ASN A 414 -23.54 15.02 11.76
N LEU A 415 -23.97 14.24 10.78
CA LEU A 415 -23.82 14.55 9.37
C LEU A 415 -25.05 15.30 8.84
N ILE A 416 -24.81 16.44 8.21
CA ILE A 416 -25.85 17.34 7.72
C ILE A 416 -25.98 17.17 6.21
N PHE A 417 -27.22 17.01 5.73
CA PHE A 417 -27.52 16.94 4.31
C PHE A 417 -28.45 18.08 3.91
N ASN A 418 -28.08 18.83 2.87
CA ASN A 418 -29.06 19.66 2.18
C ASN A 418 -30.00 18.76 1.37
N THR A 419 -31.29 18.84 1.68
CA THR A 419 -32.40 18.07 1.06
C THR A 419 -32.44 18.22 -0.46
N LEU A 420 -31.95 19.35 -0.98
CA LEU A 420 -31.82 19.63 -2.42
C LEU A 420 -30.93 18.61 -3.16
N ASN A 421 -29.88 18.10 -2.51
CA ASN A 421 -28.91 17.21 -3.15
C ASN A 421 -29.43 15.80 -3.42
N ILE A 422 -30.44 15.33 -2.68
CA ILE A 422 -31.02 13.99 -2.86
C ILE A 422 -32.18 14.04 -3.89
N ILE A 423 -32.96 15.11 -3.86
CA ILE A 423 -34.12 15.32 -4.74
C ILE A 423 -33.67 15.56 -6.19
N GLU A 424 -32.56 16.26 -6.45
CA GLU A 424 -32.01 16.42 -7.81
C GLU A 424 -31.54 15.09 -8.41
N ALA A 425 -30.99 14.18 -7.60
CA ALA A 425 -30.60 12.84 -8.05
C ALA A 425 -31.82 12.01 -8.47
N GLU A 426 -32.93 12.14 -7.75
CA GLU A 426 -34.21 11.51 -8.11
C GLU A 426 -34.85 12.14 -9.35
N LYS A 427 -34.84 13.48 -9.47
CA LYS A 427 -35.34 14.20 -10.66
C LYS A 427 -34.54 13.86 -11.93
N ASN A 428 -33.22 13.77 -11.84
CA ASN A 428 -32.35 13.41 -12.96
C ASN A 428 -32.50 11.94 -13.40
N ARG A 429 -33.02 11.04 -12.54
CA ARG A 429 -33.41 9.68 -12.94
C ARG A 429 -34.74 9.66 -13.70
N ASN A 430 -35.72 10.45 -13.26
CA ASN A 430 -37.03 10.50 -13.91
C ASN A 430 -36.96 11.14 -15.31
N SER A 431 -36.05 12.08 -15.54
CA SER A 431 -35.80 12.63 -16.88
C SER A 431 -35.08 11.64 -17.80
N LYS A 432 -34.12 10.85 -17.30
CA LYS A 432 -33.40 9.85 -18.11
C LYS A 432 -34.21 8.59 -18.42
N LYS A 433 -35.10 8.15 -17.52
CA LYS A 433 -36.04 7.04 -17.79
C LYS A 433 -37.06 7.41 -18.87
N ARG A 434 -37.58 8.65 -18.88
CA ARG A 434 -38.48 9.13 -19.93
C ARG A 434 -37.82 9.14 -21.31
N CYS A 435 -36.54 9.53 -21.42
CA CYS A 435 -35.84 9.50 -22.70
C CYS A 435 -35.46 8.10 -23.22
N SER A 436 -35.56 7.03 -22.40
CA SER A 436 -35.32 5.65 -22.83
C SER A 436 -36.59 4.87 -23.17
N GLU A 437 -37.77 5.45 -22.91
CA GLU A 437 -39.07 4.87 -23.25
C GLU A 437 -39.66 5.47 -24.54
N ASP A 438 -39.06 6.56 -25.06
CA ASP A 438 -39.44 7.25 -26.30
C ASP A 438 -38.46 7.01 -27.48
N LEU A 439 -37.71 5.90 -27.48
CA LEU A 439 -36.83 5.48 -28.59
C LEU A 439 -37.08 4.03 -29.03
#